data_AF-A0A0F9EHF0-F1
#
_entry.id   AF-A0A0F9EHF0-F1
#
_cell.length_a   1.000
_cell.length_b   1.000
_cell.length_c   1.000
_cell.angle_alpha   90.00
_cell.angle_beta   90.00
_cell.angle_gamma   90.00
#
_symmetry.space_group_name_H-M   'P 1'
#
loop_
_entity.id
_entity.type
_entity.pdbx_description
1 polymer ?
#
loop_
_entity_poly.entity_id
_entity_poly.type
_entity_poly.pdbx_seq_one_letter_code
_entity_poly.pdbx_strand_id
1 'polypeptide(L)'
;MLNFDRSLHEIYQLYPNLKFCGEPRNAILGISDDLLNYVLSILKADPILTPGVPITKWSELLSILNSHWILPLLYWHVARLPDEFRPPGPVLGRMRKVFLMENEHIALKDSICWLVLCLVLAMLLRIKGYGFW
;
A
#
# COMPACT_ATOMS: atom_id res chain seq x y z
N MET A 1 -4.95 -0.47 22.85
CA MET A 1 -4.07 0.67 22.53
C MET A 1 -2.73 0.07 22.12
N LEU A 2 -2.54 -0.22 20.82
CA LEU A 2 -1.36 -0.94 20.33
C LEU A 2 -0.33 0.10 19.84
N ASN A 3 0.83 0.15 20.52
CA ASN A 3 1.97 0.99 20.14
C ASN A 3 2.60 0.46 18.84
N PHE A 4 2.46 1.22 17.76
CA PHE A 4 2.93 0.92 16.40
C PHE A 4 4.29 1.56 16.08
N ASP A 5 5.24 1.53 17.02
CA ASP A 5 6.48 2.33 16.94
C ASP A 5 7.60 1.79 16.04
N ARG A 6 7.48 0.61 15.40
CA ARG A 6 8.51 0.20 14.42
C ARG A 6 8.26 0.83 13.06
N SER A 7 8.87 2.00 12.86
CA SER A 7 8.96 2.72 11.59
C SER A 7 9.67 1.88 10.52
N LEU A 8 9.37 2.12 9.23
CA LEU A 8 10.08 1.50 8.10
C LEU A 8 11.61 1.76 8.12
N HIS A 9 12.03 2.79 8.85
CA HIS A 9 13.43 3.15 9.04
C HIS A 9 14.19 2.11 9.88
N GLU A 10 13.60 1.58 10.96
CA GLU A 10 14.23 0.56 11.80
C GLU A 10 14.42 -0.76 11.07
N ILE A 11 13.45 -1.10 10.23
CA ILE A 11 13.48 -2.28 9.36
C ILE A 11 14.69 -2.22 8.42
N TYR A 12 15.01 -1.05 7.88
CA TYR A 12 16.16 -0.86 7.01
C TYR A 12 17.48 -1.02 7.78
N GLN A 13 17.55 -0.48 9.00
CA GLN A 13 18.71 -0.66 9.88
C GLN A 13 18.97 -2.15 10.19
N LEU A 14 17.90 -2.93 10.34
CA LEU A 14 17.97 -4.37 10.62
C LEU A 14 18.27 -5.22 9.38
N TYR A 15 17.86 -4.78 8.18
CA TYR A 15 18.01 -5.53 6.94
C TYR A 15 18.52 -4.63 5.80
N PRO A 16 19.78 -4.16 5.85
CA PRO A 16 20.33 -3.23 4.86
C PRO A 16 20.39 -3.79 3.44
N ASN A 17 20.37 -5.13 3.31
CA ASN A 17 20.40 -5.84 2.02
C ASN A 17 19.02 -6.18 1.47
N LEU A 18 17.93 -5.79 2.15
CA LEU A 18 16.58 -6.08 1.71
C LEU A 18 16.28 -5.25 0.44
N LYS A 19 16.10 -5.95 -0.68
CA LYS A 19 15.78 -5.35 -1.97
C LYS A 19 14.27 -5.33 -2.13
N PHE A 20 13.63 -4.21 -1.83
CA PHE A 20 12.23 -4.04 -2.21
C PHE A 20 12.14 -3.88 -3.73
N CYS A 21 11.34 -4.72 -4.39
CA CYS A 21 11.02 -4.62 -5.81
C CYS A 21 10.38 -3.25 -6.09
N GLY A 22 10.52 -2.67 -7.29
CA GLY A 22 9.88 -1.41 -7.69
C GLY A 22 10.87 -0.30 -8.03
N GLU A 23 10.42 0.68 -8.81
CA GLU A 23 11.22 1.80 -9.31
C GLU A 23 10.67 3.15 -8.80
N PRO A 24 11.51 4.04 -8.21
CA PRO A 24 12.92 3.80 -7.88
C PRO A 24 13.06 2.78 -6.73
N ARG A 25 14.22 2.13 -6.65
CA ARG A 25 14.49 1.12 -5.62
C ARG A 25 14.21 1.69 -4.21
N ASN A 26 13.52 0.91 -3.38
CA ASN A 26 13.18 1.25 -1.99
C ASN A 26 12.30 2.49 -1.81
N ALA A 27 11.59 2.96 -2.85
CA ALA A 27 10.73 4.13 -2.74
C ALA A 27 9.62 3.99 -1.68
N ILE A 28 9.19 2.75 -1.38
CA ILE A 28 8.23 2.45 -0.31
C ILE A 28 8.68 2.94 1.07
N LEU A 29 10.00 3.09 1.29
CA LEU A 29 10.55 3.62 2.54
C LEU A 29 10.38 5.13 2.68
N GLY A 30 10.13 5.85 1.58
CA GLY A 30 9.91 7.30 1.57
C GLY A 30 8.46 7.71 1.82
N ILE A 31 7.54 6.75 2.01
CA ILE A 31 6.14 7.03 2.30
C ILE A 31 6.04 7.59 3.73
N SER A 32 5.29 8.68 3.91
CA SER A 32 5.04 9.22 5.25
C SER A 32 4.25 8.23 6.11
N ASP A 33 4.53 8.20 7.41
CA ASP A 33 3.89 7.25 8.32
C ASP A 33 2.35 7.36 8.29
N ASP A 34 1.79 8.57 8.17
CA ASP A 34 0.34 8.78 8.05
C ASP A 34 -0.26 8.06 6.83
N LEU A 35 0.39 8.17 5.68
CA LEU A 35 -0.06 7.55 4.44
C LEU A 35 0.15 6.04 4.47
N LEU A 36 1.27 5.59 5.03
CA LEU A 36 1.54 4.18 5.22
C LEU A 36 0.51 3.54 6.16
N ASN A 37 0.22 4.18 7.28
CA ASN A 37 -0.76 3.71 8.25
C ASN A 37 -2.15 3.62 7.61
N TYR A 38 -2.55 4.63 6.82
CA TYR A 38 -3.79 4.59 6.05
C TYR A 38 -3.83 3.42 5.06
N VAL A 39 -2.77 3.19 4.28
CA VAL A 39 -2.71 2.05 3.35
C VAL A 39 -2.81 0.73 4.11
N LEU A 40 -2.07 0.58 5.20
CA LEU A 40 -2.08 -0.63 6.02
C LEU A 40 -3.44 -0.87 6.68
N SER A 41 -4.11 0.18 7.13
CA SER A 41 -5.44 0.08 7.76
C SER A 41 -6.46 -0.48 6.77
N ILE A 42 -6.43 0.01 5.51
CA ILE A 42 -7.28 -0.49 4.43
C ILE A 42 -6.99 -1.96 4.12
N LEU A 43 -5.71 -2.33 3.98
CA LEU A 43 -5.31 -3.71 3.70
C LEU A 43 -5.67 -4.69 4.83
N LYS A 44 -5.76 -4.20 6.07
CA LYS A 44 -6.19 -4.96 7.25
C LYS A 44 -7.72 -5.04 7.43
N ALA A 45 -8.49 -4.42 6.53
CA ALA A 45 -9.94 -4.26 6.68
C ALA A 45 -10.35 -3.52 7.98
N ASP A 46 -9.48 -2.63 8.47
CA ASP A 46 -9.72 -1.76 9.63
C ASP A 46 -9.44 -0.30 9.22
N PRO A 47 -10.29 0.31 8.38
CA PRO A 47 -10.00 1.60 7.76
C PRO A 47 -9.96 2.74 8.79
N ILE A 48 -8.92 3.57 8.73
CA ILE A 48 -8.84 4.83 9.48
C ILE A 48 -9.30 6.00 8.60
N LEU A 49 -9.63 7.12 9.25
CA LEU A 49 -9.95 8.37 8.55
C LEU A 49 -8.82 8.78 7.60
N THR A 50 -9.21 9.31 6.45
CA THR A 50 -8.28 9.76 5.44
C THR A 50 -7.36 10.85 6.00
N PRO A 51 -6.03 10.71 5.88
CA PRO A 51 -5.11 11.68 6.43
C PRO A 51 -5.19 13.02 5.68
N GLY A 52 -5.13 14.12 6.43
CA GLY A 52 -5.19 15.49 5.92
C GLY A 52 -3.90 15.98 5.24
N VAL A 53 -3.28 15.14 4.41
CA VAL A 53 -2.02 15.47 3.73
C VAL A 53 -2.25 16.12 2.35
N PRO A 54 -1.30 16.93 1.84
CA PRO A 54 -1.41 17.56 0.53
C PRO A 54 -1.56 16.56 -0.63
N ILE A 55 -2.24 16.97 -1.70
CA ILE A 55 -2.47 16.15 -2.90
C ILE A 55 -1.16 15.68 -3.59
N THR A 56 -0.08 16.43 -3.42
CA THR A 56 1.26 16.07 -3.91
C THR A 56 1.78 14.82 -3.22
N LYS A 57 1.56 14.68 -1.92
CA LYS A 57 1.94 13.48 -1.14
C LYS A 57 1.13 12.25 -1.52
N TRP A 58 -0.16 12.43 -1.79
CA TRP A 58 -0.96 11.37 -2.42
C TRP A 58 -0.41 10.96 -3.78
N SER A 59 0.00 11.93 -4.60
CA SER A 59 0.55 11.64 -5.94
C SER A 59 1.86 10.87 -5.88
N GLU A 60 2.74 11.19 -4.93
CA GLU A 60 3.97 10.45 -4.63
C GLU A 60 3.62 9.00 -4.22
N LEU A 61 2.70 8.83 -3.27
CA LEU A 61 2.23 7.51 -2.83
C LEU A 61 1.71 6.66 -4.01
N LEU A 62 0.82 7.22 -4.82
CA LEU A 62 0.26 6.51 -5.97
C LEU A 62 1.35 6.06 -6.95
N SER A 63 2.35 6.91 -7.20
CA SER A 63 3.48 6.55 -8.06
C SER A 63 4.25 5.36 -7.50
N ILE A 64 4.54 5.39 -6.19
CA ILE A 64 5.26 4.32 -5.50
C ILE A 64 4.45 3.02 -5.57
N LEU A 65 3.20 3.04 -5.12
CA LEU A 65 2.34 1.86 -5.10
C LEU A 65 2.08 1.26 -6.49
N ASN A 66 2.05 2.10 -7.53
CA ASN A 66 1.91 1.64 -8.91
C ASN A 66 3.13 0.83 -9.36
N SER A 67 4.35 1.33 -9.09
CA SER A 67 5.60 0.62 -9.39
C SER A 67 5.71 -0.73 -8.66
N HIS A 68 4.94 -0.93 -7.59
CA HIS A 68 4.86 -2.17 -6.81
C HIS A 68 3.65 -3.04 -7.14
N TRP A 69 2.80 -2.66 -8.11
CA TRP A 69 1.53 -3.34 -8.42
C TRP A 69 0.52 -3.41 -7.25
N ILE A 70 0.73 -2.61 -6.21
CA ILE A 70 -0.15 -2.54 -5.04
C ILE A 70 -1.37 -1.66 -5.34
N LEU A 71 -1.20 -0.68 -6.24
CA LEU A 71 -2.21 0.34 -6.50
C LEU A 71 -3.57 -0.22 -7.00
N PRO A 72 -3.63 -1.11 -8.01
CA PRO A 72 -4.90 -1.69 -8.46
C PRO A 72 -5.64 -2.44 -7.34
N LEU A 73 -4.90 -3.19 -6.52
CA LEU A 73 -5.48 -3.89 -5.37
C LEU A 73 -5.99 -2.91 -4.32
N LEU A 74 -5.21 -1.88 -3.99
CA LEU A 74 -5.63 -0.89 -3.01
C LEU A 74 -6.92 -0.19 -3.46
N TYR A 75 -7.06 0.10 -4.75
CA TYR A 75 -8.31 0.63 -5.31
C TYR A 75 -9.50 -0.30 -5.08
N TRP A 76 -9.33 -1.61 -5.28
CA TRP A 76 -10.39 -2.59 -5.06
C TRP A 76 -10.96 -2.54 -3.63
N HIS A 77 -10.09 -2.36 -2.63
CA HIS A 77 -10.52 -2.19 -1.24
C HIS A 77 -11.16 -0.81 -1.02
N VAL A 78 -10.49 0.26 -1.46
CA VAL A 78 -10.95 1.64 -1.27
C VAL A 78 -12.32 1.91 -1.89
N ALA A 79 -12.59 1.37 -3.09
CA ALA A 79 -13.85 1.56 -3.79
C ALA A 79 -15.07 1.04 -3.02
N ARG A 80 -14.88 0.17 -2.03
CA ARG A 80 -15.93 -0.44 -1.20
C ARG A 80 -16.08 0.23 0.17
N LEU A 81 -15.21 1.18 0.50
CA LEU A 81 -15.28 1.89 1.78
C LEU A 81 -16.41 2.93 1.78
N PRO A 82 -16.96 3.30 2.95
CA PRO A 82 -17.78 4.50 3.12
C PRO A 82 -17.01 5.77 2.74
N ASP A 83 -17.71 6.82 2.33
CA ASP A 83 -17.10 8.05 1.78
C ASP A 83 -16.12 8.74 2.73
N GLU A 84 -16.35 8.66 4.04
CA GLU A 84 -15.49 9.25 5.08
C GLU A 84 -14.09 8.60 5.20
N PHE A 85 -13.94 7.38 4.68
CA PHE A 85 -12.66 6.66 4.66
C PHE A 85 -12.00 6.69 3.27
N ARG A 86 -12.63 7.33 2.28
CA ARG A 86 -12.09 7.37 0.91
C ARG A 86 -11.07 8.48 0.77
N PRO A 87 -10.01 8.26 -0.02
CA PRO A 87 -9.06 9.31 -0.34
C PRO A 87 -9.76 10.41 -1.16
N PRO A 88 -9.17 11.61 -1.24
CA PRO A 88 -9.79 12.72 -1.98
C PRO A 88 -10.16 12.35 -3.41
N GLY A 89 -11.26 12.89 -3.93
CA GLY A 89 -11.81 12.55 -5.25
C GLY A 89 -10.78 12.49 -6.39
N PRO A 90 -9.84 13.45 -6.53
CA PRO A 90 -8.79 13.39 -7.55
C PRO A 90 -7.84 12.18 -7.39
N VAL A 91 -7.54 11.78 -6.15
CA VAL A 91 -6.75 10.58 -5.83
C VAL A 91 -7.52 9.35 -6.25
N LEU A 92 -8.77 9.22 -5.80
CA LEU A 92 -9.64 8.09 -6.12
C LEU A 92 -9.84 7.92 -7.63
N GLY A 93 -10.03 9.02 -8.37
CA GLY A 93 -10.12 9.01 -9.83
C GLY A 93 -8.87 8.50 -10.51
N ARG A 94 -7.68 8.87 -10.01
CA ARG A 94 -6.40 8.34 -10.52
C ARG A 94 -6.22 6.86 -10.21
N MET A 95 -6.58 6.42 -9.01
CA MET A 95 -6.57 5.01 -8.63
C MET A 95 -7.47 4.19 -9.57
N ARG A 96 -8.69 4.67 -9.83
CA ARG A 96 -9.65 4.05 -10.76
C ARG A 96 -9.07 3.93 -12.17
N LYS A 97 -8.45 5.00 -12.69
CA LYS A 97 -7.85 5.00 -14.03
C LYS A 97 -6.79 3.91 -14.17
N VAL A 98 -5.89 3.80 -13.20
CA VAL A 98 -4.86 2.74 -13.19
C VAL A 98 -5.52 1.36 -13.10
N PHE A 99 -6.46 1.16 -12.19
CA PHE A 99 -7.17 -0.10 -12.05
C PHE A 99 -7.83 -0.53 -13.37
N LEU A 100 -8.50 0.37 -14.08
CA LEU A 100 -9.14 0.06 -15.37
C LEU A 100 -8.13 -0.23 -16.49
N MET A 101 -7.01 0.50 -16.53
CA MET A 101 -5.95 0.27 -17.54
C MET A 101 -5.25 -1.08 -17.33
N GLU A 102 -5.00 -1.46 -16.09
CA GLU A 102 -4.36 -2.74 -15.76
C GLU A 102 -5.35 -3.92 -15.85
N ASN A 103 -6.67 -3.67 -15.75
CA ASN A 103 -7.69 -4.72 -15.76
C ASN A 103 -7.89 -5.42 -17.10
N GLU A 104 -7.48 -4.84 -18.22
CA GLU A 104 -7.44 -5.57 -19.49
C GLU A 104 -6.50 -6.80 -19.43
N HIS A 105 -5.61 -6.86 -18.41
CA HIS A 105 -4.71 -7.98 -18.15
C HIS A 105 -4.96 -8.75 -16.83
N ILE A 106 -5.98 -8.38 -16.03
CA ILE A 106 -6.19 -8.94 -14.67
C ILE A 106 -7.09 -10.20 -14.67
N ALA A 107 -7.88 -10.45 -15.71
CA ALA A 107 -8.76 -11.64 -15.79
C ALA A 107 -8.04 -13.00 -15.71
N LEU A 108 -6.70 -13.04 -15.84
CA LEU A 108 -5.87 -14.24 -15.66
C LEU A 108 -5.09 -14.28 -14.32
N LYS A 109 -5.25 -13.27 -13.46
CA LYS A 109 -4.33 -12.97 -12.35
C LYS A 109 -4.92 -13.00 -10.95
N ASP A 110 -6.13 -13.52 -10.73
CA ASP A 110 -6.69 -13.66 -9.38
C ASP A 110 -5.75 -14.48 -8.46
N SER A 111 -5.14 -15.56 -8.95
CA SER A 111 -4.19 -16.35 -8.15
C SER A 111 -2.82 -15.68 -7.94
N ILE A 112 -2.34 -14.86 -8.89
CA ILE A 112 -1.02 -14.20 -8.80
C ILE A 112 -1.10 -12.91 -7.98
N CYS A 113 -2.20 -12.16 -8.07
CA CYS A 113 -2.42 -10.98 -7.23
C CYS A 113 -2.52 -11.36 -5.75
N TRP A 114 -3.18 -12.46 -5.40
CA TRP A 114 -3.15 -12.99 -4.04
C TRP A 114 -1.76 -13.42 -3.61
N LEU A 115 -0.96 -14.07 -4.48
CA LEU A 115 0.41 -14.46 -4.14
C LEU A 115 1.34 -13.25 -3.96
N VAL A 116 1.24 -12.23 -4.82
CA VAL A 116 2.04 -11.00 -4.69
C VAL A 116 1.59 -10.19 -3.49
N LEU A 117 0.29 -10.10 -3.22
CA LEU A 117 -0.24 -9.47 -2.02
C LEU A 117 0.19 -10.25 -0.77
N CYS A 118 0.10 -11.58 -0.76
CA CYS A 118 0.56 -12.42 0.33
C CYS A 118 2.07 -12.34 0.48
N LEU A 119 2.86 -12.17 -0.57
CA LEU A 119 4.31 -11.99 -0.48
C LEU A 119 4.68 -10.58 -0.01
N VAL A 120 3.95 -9.54 -0.42
CA VAL A 120 4.17 -8.16 0.03
C VAL A 120 3.68 -8.00 1.46
N LEU A 121 2.51 -8.54 1.82
CA LEU A 121 2.02 -8.60 3.20
C LEU A 121 2.90 -9.51 4.04
N ALA A 122 3.28 -10.71 3.59
CA ALA A 122 4.19 -11.57 4.35
C ALA A 122 5.58 -10.94 4.49
N MET A 123 6.09 -10.21 3.49
CA MET A 123 7.30 -9.41 3.67
C MET A 123 7.05 -8.33 4.72
N LEU A 124 6.03 -7.49 4.56
CA LEU A 124 5.71 -6.40 5.50
C LEU A 124 5.41 -6.90 6.94
N LEU A 125 4.80 -8.09 7.09
CA LEU A 125 4.46 -8.74 8.36
C LEU A 125 5.65 -9.48 8.97
N ARG A 126 6.46 -10.19 8.17
CA ARG A 126 7.69 -10.88 8.60
C ARG A 126 8.77 -9.90 9.02
N ILE A 127 8.85 -8.78 8.33
CA ILE A 127 9.70 -7.64 8.67
C ILE A 127 9.31 -7.02 10.02
N LYS A 128 8.03 -7.12 10.43
CA LYS A 128 7.51 -6.59 11.71
C LYS A 128 7.38 -7.63 12.83
N GLY A 129 7.84 -8.87 12.62
CA GLY A 129 7.92 -9.89 13.67
C GLY A 129 6.61 -10.60 14.01
N TYR A 130 5.60 -10.57 13.13
CA TYR A 130 4.44 -11.43 13.29
C TYR A 130 4.79 -12.85 12.85
N GLY A 131 4.94 -13.75 13.83
CA GLY A 131 5.07 -15.19 13.59
C GLY A 131 3.80 -15.74 12.96
N PHE A 132 3.94 -16.36 11.79
CA PHE A 132 2.93 -17.26 11.25
C PHE A 132 2.87 -18.49 12.16
N TRP A 133 1.75 -18.67 12.86
CA TRP A 133 1.29 -19.98 13.32
C TRP A 133 0.03 -20.31 12.56
#